data_AF-A0A432F7P3-F1
#
_entry.id   AF-A0A432F7P3-F1
#
_cell.length_a   1.000
_cell.length_b   1.000
_cell.length_c   1.000
_cell.angle_alpha   90.00
_cell.angle_beta   90.00
_cell.angle_gamma   90.00
#
_symmetry.space_group_name_H-M   'P 1'
#
loop_
_entity.id
_entity.type
_entity.pdbx_description
1 polymer ?
#
loop_
_entity_poly.entity_id
_entity_poly.type
_entity_poly.pdbx_seq_one_letter_code
_entity_poly.pdbx_strand_id
1 'polypeptide(L)'
;LQAENAMDLKGEFAPFEEINVIEKDKHYGWPYCYNFANKSPQFSHYNGFKCVAGSHNKEGDYQEPWVLLPPHAAPLGMMYYPEDKDLFPQLKGKLIIAYHGYRSTGHRIVYFDVDDKGRPELTDNKAFYLSDKKVISRANIDSPYQKNFYKHHLQNIPRFAQQKELLKGWFRYAPFRPSGSPVAMTVANNGAIWFVDDTGYKSKEKGIFILGRFDGTPRKLTDVIEDKDTVSYDLAAFAKEIIENSATMRRRFIAIRKQYLSKYCSGCHGTAWNNGNRNSRSQLIKDFNTLVFTSGFVKPGNSAQSHSVMAVKSDVRPMPLDPTLQPEALKNIALLATFIDNDLAKIKRVAVDALSVRKGPKGEKCGVAVKENMPFYVIKNKQIGTVNWGQIIVPSEVKQNLVKQCGQTEFWIAISGRYSKPFSD
;
A
#
# COMPACT_ATOMS: atom_id res chain seq x y z
N LEU A 1 -23.44 18.49 7.16
CA LEU A 1 -21.99 18.67 6.95
C LEU A 1 -21.65 18.35 5.51
N GLN A 2 -20.65 19.00 4.95
CA GLN A 2 -20.01 18.66 3.68
C GLN A 2 -18.51 18.45 3.94
N ALA A 3 -17.92 17.40 3.38
CA ALA A 3 -16.47 17.30 3.26
C ALA A 3 -16.09 17.73 1.83
N GLU A 4 -15.28 18.78 1.71
CA GLU A 4 -14.89 19.36 0.43
C GLU A 4 -13.57 18.76 -0.07
N ASN A 5 -13.58 18.32 -1.32
CA ASN A 5 -12.37 18.17 -2.12
C ASN A 5 -12.07 19.53 -2.76
N ALA A 6 -11.29 20.34 -2.05
CA ALA A 6 -10.96 21.72 -2.31
C ALA A 6 -10.12 21.89 -3.58
N MET A 7 -9.59 23.10 -3.76
CA MET A 7 -8.85 23.50 -4.95
C MET A 7 -7.59 22.67 -5.20
N ASP A 8 -7.35 22.24 -6.45
CA ASP A 8 -6.13 21.49 -6.80
C ASP A 8 -4.95 22.44 -7.08
N LEU A 9 -4.15 22.77 -6.05
CA LEU A 9 -2.91 23.54 -6.20
C LEU A 9 -1.67 22.64 -6.06
N LYS A 10 -0.56 23.03 -6.70
CA LYS A 10 0.66 22.21 -6.79
C LYS A 10 1.36 21.91 -5.44
N GLY A 11 1.08 22.68 -4.39
CA GLY A 11 1.76 22.56 -3.11
C GLY A 11 1.55 21.19 -2.47
N GLU A 12 2.56 20.58 -1.88
CA GLU A 12 2.38 19.26 -1.22
C GLU A 12 1.57 19.36 0.08
N PHE A 13 1.74 20.47 0.80
CA PHE A 13 1.14 20.71 2.12
C PHE A 13 0.06 21.81 2.10
N ALA A 14 -0.46 22.13 0.91
CA ALA A 14 -1.54 23.09 0.70
C ALA A 14 -2.18 22.90 -0.69
N PRO A 15 -3.45 23.25 -0.89
CA PRO A 15 -4.37 23.74 0.13
C PRO A 15 -4.86 22.59 1.01
N PHE A 16 -5.44 22.93 2.15
CA PHE A 16 -6.11 21.94 2.97
C PHE A 16 -7.47 21.63 2.36
N GLU A 17 -7.96 20.44 2.68
CA GLU A 17 -9.35 20.07 2.40
C GLU A 17 -10.23 20.60 3.55
N GLU A 18 -11.56 20.57 3.43
CA GLU A 18 -12.44 21.29 4.37
C GLU A 18 -13.61 20.43 4.85
N ILE A 19 -14.05 20.63 6.11
CA ILE A 19 -15.38 20.24 6.55
C ILE A 19 -16.20 21.51 6.77
N ASN A 20 -17.30 21.62 6.03
CA ASN A 20 -18.24 22.75 6.10
C ASN A 20 -19.52 22.36 6.86
N VAL A 21 -20.02 23.29 7.67
CA VAL A 21 -21.38 23.25 8.20
C VAL A 21 -22.26 23.96 7.19
N ILE A 22 -23.08 23.19 6.47
CA ILE A 22 -23.90 23.75 5.40
C ILE A 22 -25.18 24.33 5.98
N GLU A 23 -25.31 25.63 5.83
CA GLU A 23 -26.47 26.45 6.09
C GLU A 23 -27.00 27.05 4.79
N LYS A 24 -28.31 27.31 4.79
CA LYS A 24 -29.01 27.91 3.66
C LYS A 24 -28.48 29.33 3.40
N ASP A 25 -28.41 29.72 2.13
CA ASP A 25 -28.12 31.09 1.69
C ASP A 25 -26.71 31.62 2.10
N LYS A 26 -25.77 30.71 2.40
CA LYS A 26 -24.35 31.01 2.68
C LYS A 26 -23.44 30.72 1.49
N HIS A 27 -22.29 31.41 1.41
CA HIS A 27 -21.29 31.21 0.36
C HIS A 27 -19.99 30.58 0.91
N TYR A 28 -19.63 29.38 0.48
CA TYR A 28 -18.47 28.62 1.01
C TYR A 28 -17.13 28.92 0.33
N GLY A 29 -17.08 30.02 -0.40
CA GLY A 29 -15.83 30.61 -0.88
C GLY A 29 -15.45 30.27 -2.31
N TRP A 30 -15.82 29.11 -2.84
CA TRP A 30 -15.52 28.76 -4.23
C TRP A 30 -16.06 29.80 -5.24
N PRO A 31 -15.29 30.21 -6.27
CA PRO A 31 -13.90 29.84 -6.57
C PRO A 31 -12.84 30.79 -5.95
N TYR A 32 -13.28 31.74 -5.10
CA TYR A 32 -12.49 32.87 -4.63
C TYR A 32 -11.64 32.57 -3.39
N CYS A 33 -12.14 31.74 -2.47
CA CYS A 33 -11.56 31.48 -1.17
C CYS A 33 -11.26 29.99 -0.96
N TYR A 34 -10.27 29.72 -0.11
CA TYR A 34 -9.96 28.38 0.40
C TYR A 34 -9.38 28.48 1.81
N ASN A 35 -9.38 27.35 2.52
CA ASN A 35 -9.11 27.23 3.95
C ASN A 35 -9.99 28.21 4.76
N PHE A 36 -9.46 28.89 5.78
CA PHE A 36 -10.24 29.81 6.61
C PHE A 36 -10.41 31.23 6.05
N ALA A 37 -9.47 31.70 5.23
CA ALA A 37 -9.48 33.09 4.74
C ALA A 37 -8.56 33.33 3.52
N ASN A 38 -7.99 32.28 2.93
CA ASN A 38 -7.01 32.47 1.86
C ASN A 38 -7.72 32.81 0.55
N LYS A 39 -7.13 33.74 -0.22
CA LYS A 39 -7.59 34.06 -1.57
C LYS A 39 -6.97 33.11 -2.59
N SER A 40 -7.81 32.56 -3.45
CA SER A 40 -7.41 31.80 -4.64
C SER A 40 -6.39 32.59 -5.47
N PRO A 41 -5.21 32.02 -5.79
CA PRO A 41 -4.23 32.70 -6.65
C PRO A 41 -4.81 33.15 -7.99
N GLN A 42 -5.69 32.33 -8.58
CA GLN A 42 -6.36 32.58 -9.86
C GLN A 42 -7.31 33.79 -9.80
N PHE A 43 -7.85 34.09 -8.62
CA PHE A 43 -8.78 35.22 -8.39
C PHE A 43 -8.19 36.29 -7.46
N SER A 44 -6.86 36.32 -7.31
CA SER A 44 -6.17 37.21 -6.37
C SER A 44 -6.44 38.70 -6.61
N HIS A 45 -6.71 39.09 -7.86
CA HIS A 45 -7.05 40.46 -8.26
C HIS A 45 -8.55 40.80 -8.17
N TYR A 46 -9.41 39.81 -7.92
CA TYR A 46 -10.85 40.03 -7.79
C TYR A 46 -11.20 40.53 -6.38
N ASN A 47 -11.87 41.68 -6.31
CA ASN A 47 -12.26 42.33 -5.05
C ASN A 47 -13.76 42.30 -4.77
N GLY A 48 -14.57 41.70 -5.66
CA GLY A 48 -16.02 41.60 -5.49
C GLY A 48 -16.47 40.58 -4.44
N PHE A 49 -15.57 39.70 -3.99
CA PHE A 49 -15.82 38.74 -2.92
C PHE A 49 -14.69 38.80 -1.88
N LYS A 50 -15.05 38.75 -0.60
CA LYS A 50 -14.11 38.91 0.51
C LYS A 50 -13.96 37.60 1.30
N CYS A 51 -12.74 37.05 1.32
CA CYS A 51 -12.38 35.87 2.12
C CYS A 51 -12.08 36.26 3.57
N VAL A 52 -13.11 36.67 4.32
CA VAL A 52 -12.96 37.12 5.71
C VAL A 52 -13.63 36.13 6.65
N ALA A 53 -12.83 35.38 7.42
CA ALA A 53 -13.33 34.52 8.48
C ALA A 53 -14.12 35.32 9.52
N GLY A 54 -15.23 34.76 10.01
CA GLY A 54 -16.07 35.44 11.00
C GLY A 54 -17.02 36.49 10.40
N SER A 55 -17.03 36.67 9.08
CA SER A 55 -17.91 37.61 8.38
C SER A 55 -19.28 37.02 8.06
N HIS A 56 -19.72 35.94 8.70
CA HIS A 56 -20.92 35.17 8.37
C HIS A 56 -22.26 35.84 8.74
N ASN A 57 -22.29 37.17 8.86
CA ASN A 57 -23.42 37.92 9.41
C ASN A 57 -24.47 38.32 8.37
N LYS A 58 -24.20 38.17 7.06
CA LYS A 58 -25.16 38.44 5.98
C LYS A 58 -25.26 37.28 5.00
N GLU A 59 -26.35 37.28 4.24
CA GLU A 59 -26.53 36.40 3.09
C GLU A 59 -25.44 36.67 2.05
N GLY A 60 -24.90 35.60 1.46
CA GLY A 60 -23.83 35.69 0.47
C GLY A 60 -22.45 36.05 1.04
N ASP A 61 -22.32 36.34 2.33
CA ASP A 61 -21.01 36.47 2.97
C ASP A 61 -20.29 35.11 3.00
N TYR A 62 -18.96 35.18 3.02
CA TYR A 62 -18.12 34.00 3.13
C TYR A 62 -18.35 33.27 4.45
N GLN A 63 -18.71 32.00 4.33
CA GLN A 63 -18.81 31.06 5.44
C GLN A 63 -17.54 30.21 5.50
N GLU A 64 -16.74 30.44 6.54
CA GLU A 64 -15.50 29.70 6.71
C GLU A 64 -15.75 28.24 7.19
N PRO A 65 -14.84 27.30 6.90
CA PRO A 65 -15.02 25.89 7.25
C PRO A 65 -15.04 25.67 8.77
N TRP A 66 -15.68 24.58 9.20
CA TRP A 66 -15.65 24.15 10.59
C TRP A 66 -14.22 23.78 11.01
N VAL A 67 -13.60 22.88 10.25
CA VAL A 67 -12.21 22.42 10.45
C VAL A 67 -11.57 22.10 9.11
N LEU A 68 -10.24 22.13 9.08
CA LEU A 68 -9.45 21.69 7.92
C LEU A 68 -9.14 20.20 8.01
N LEU A 69 -9.16 19.55 6.85
CA LEU A 69 -8.69 18.20 6.60
C LEU A 69 -7.32 18.24 5.91
N PRO A 70 -6.54 17.16 5.93
CA PRO A 70 -5.18 17.17 5.39
C PRO A 70 -5.13 17.59 3.92
N PRO A 71 -4.08 18.29 3.47
CA PRO A 71 -3.95 18.71 2.07
C PRO A 71 -4.06 17.54 1.12
N HIS A 72 -4.78 17.68 0.00
CA HIS A 72 -4.93 16.63 -1.02
C HIS A 72 -5.49 15.30 -0.49
N ALA A 73 -6.25 15.32 0.61
CA ALA A 73 -6.92 14.13 1.09
C ALA A 73 -8.08 13.71 0.19
N ALA A 74 -8.65 14.64 -0.60
CA ALA A 74 -9.79 14.43 -1.49
C ALA A 74 -10.91 13.58 -0.83
N PRO A 75 -11.65 14.11 0.14
CA PRO A 75 -12.72 13.37 0.79
C PRO A 75 -13.85 13.11 -0.21
N LEU A 76 -14.21 11.83 -0.45
CA LEU A 76 -15.27 11.46 -1.41
C LEU A 76 -16.47 10.74 -0.78
N GLY A 77 -16.33 10.31 0.47
CA GLY A 77 -17.41 9.61 1.19
C GLY A 77 -17.41 10.01 2.65
N MET A 78 -18.58 10.28 3.20
CA MET A 78 -18.78 10.69 4.59
C MET A 78 -20.08 10.12 5.15
N MET A 79 -20.04 9.52 6.33
CA MET A 79 -21.20 8.94 7.00
C MET A 79 -20.99 8.88 8.52
N TYR A 80 -22.09 8.84 9.29
CA TYR A 80 -22.03 8.51 10.71
C TYR A 80 -22.20 7.00 10.90
N TYR A 81 -21.42 6.41 11.80
CA TYR A 81 -21.67 5.04 12.20
C TYR A 81 -22.89 4.97 13.14
N PRO A 82 -23.91 4.15 12.85
CA PRO A 82 -25.15 4.16 13.62
C PRO A 82 -24.95 3.71 15.08
N GLU A 83 -25.68 4.33 16.00
CA GLU A 83 -25.58 4.02 17.43
C GLU A 83 -26.17 2.65 17.82
N ASP A 84 -27.09 2.15 17.00
CA ASP A 84 -27.76 0.85 17.18
C ASP A 84 -26.91 -0.35 16.74
N LYS A 85 -25.67 -0.14 16.26
CA LYS A 85 -24.77 -1.20 15.77
C LYS A 85 -23.66 -1.53 16.75
N ASP A 86 -23.59 -2.79 17.17
CA ASP A 86 -22.64 -3.25 18.19
C ASP A 86 -21.35 -3.86 17.64
N LEU A 87 -21.20 -4.01 16.31
CA LEU A 87 -20.00 -4.61 15.74
C LEU A 87 -18.75 -3.74 15.98
N PHE A 88 -18.91 -2.42 15.93
CA PHE A 88 -17.85 -1.46 16.28
C PHE A 88 -18.33 -0.47 17.35
N PRO A 89 -18.39 -0.87 18.64
CA PRO A 89 -18.88 0.00 19.71
C PRO A 89 -18.08 1.30 19.81
N GLN A 90 -16.77 1.24 19.52
CA GLN A 90 -15.88 2.39 19.50
C GLN A 90 -16.13 3.36 18.33
N LEU A 91 -17.05 3.06 17.41
CA LEU A 91 -17.41 3.95 16.30
C LEU A 91 -18.81 4.53 16.44
N LYS A 92 -19.63 4.08 17.39
CA LYS A 92 -21.00 4.59 17.59
C LYS A 92 -21.06 6.12 17.59
N GLY A 93 -21.90 6.67 16.72
CA GLY A 93 -22.09 8.12 16.55
C GLY A 93 -20.94 8.87 15.86
N LYS A 94 -19.81 8.21 15.57
CA LYS A 94 -18.62 8.87 15.01
C LYS A 94 -18.80 9.18 13.52
N LEU A 95 -18.25 10.32 13.10
CA LEU A 95 -18.16 10.71 11.70
C LEU A 95 -17.01 9.97 11.03
N ILE A 96 -17.30 9.18 10.00
CA ILE A 96 -16.31 8.44 9.20
C ILE A 96 -16.16 9.12 7.83
N ILE A 97 -14.92 9.32 7.38
CA ILE A 97 -14.60 9.96 6.10
C ILE A 97 -13.60 9.12 5.31
N ALA A 98 -13.88 8.90 4.02
CA ALA A 98 -12.99 8.26 3.06
C ALA A 98 -12.15 9.30 2.33
N TYR A 99 -10.83 9.20 2.45
CA TYR A 99 -9.85 10.05 1.77
C TYR A 99 -9.31 9.32 0.54
N HIS A 100 -9.72 9.79 -0.63
CA HIS A 100 -9.38 9.21 -1.92
C HIS A 100 -7.98 9.64 -2.42
N GLY A 101 -7.49 10.78 -1.94
CA GLY A 101 -6.39 11.55 -2.53
C GLY A 101 -5.16 10.74 -2.95
N TYR A 102 -4.57 11.11 -4.09
CA TYR A 102 -3.43 10.38 -4.69
C TYR A 102 -2.08 10.63 -4.00
N ARG A 103 -2.05 11.52 -3.01
CA ARG A 103 -0.83 11.93 -2.30
C ARG A 103 -0.67 11.17 -0.99
N SER A 104 0.45 11.43 -0.33
CA SER A 104 0.81 10.81 0.94
C SER A 104 -0.20 11.03 2.06
N THR A 105 -1.13 11.97 1.93
CA THR A 105 -2.22 12.33 2.86
C THR A 105 -3.59 11.75 2.50
N GLY A 106 -3.72 11.02 1.39
CA GLY A 106 -4.93 10.29 1.03
C GLY A 106 -4.84 8.81 1.37
N HIS A 107 -5.49 7.96 0.58
CA HIS A 107 -5.43 6.50 0.69
C HIS A 107 -5.86 5.94 2.05
N ARG A 108 -6.91 6.49 2.66
CA ARG A 108 -7.31 6.09 4.02
C ARG A 108 -8.78 6.32 4.31
N ILE A 109 -9.26 5.62 5.33
CA ILE A 109 -10.53 5.92 5.99
C ILE A 109 -10.20 6.37 7.40
N VAL A 110 -10.78 7.50 7.79
CA VAL A 110 -10.59 8.11 9.11
C VAL A 110 -11.92 8.30 9.80
N TYR A 111 -11.89 8.52 11.10
CA TYR A 111 -13.05 8.93 11.86
C TYR A 111 -12.74 10.05 12.85
N PHE A 112 -13.76 10.80 13.21
CA PHE A 112 -13.74 11.87 14.20
C PHE A 112 -14.69 11.53 15.35
N ASP A 113 -14.26 11.88 16.57
CA ASP A 113 -15.21 12.14 17.64
C ASP A 113 -16.05 13.37 17.27
N VAL A 114 -17.31 13.41 17.71
CA VAL A 114 -18.25 14.46 17.32
C VAL A 114 -18.90 15.10 18.54
N ASP A 115 -19.27 16.37 18.41
CA ASP A 115 -20.05 17.10 19.39
C ASP A 115 -21.54 16.73 19.34
N ASP A 116 -22.33 17.37 20.20
CA ASP A 116 -23.79 17.24 20.30
C ASP A 116 -24.55 17.56 19.00
N LYS A 117 -23.91 18.26 18.05
CA LYS A 117 -24.45 18.60 16.73
C LYS A 117 -23.91 17.69 15.62
N GLY A 118 -23.15 16.65 15.98
CA GLY A 118 -22.51 15.73 15.03
C GLY A 118 -21.30 16.33 14.31
N ARG A 119 -20.79 17.48 14.72
CA ARG A 119 -19.62 18.12 14.08
C ARG A 119 -18.34 17.54 14.68
N PRO A 120 -17.23 17.45 13.92
CA PRO A 120 -15.94 17.06 14.47
C PRO A 120 -15.62 17.84 15.75
N GLU A 121 -15.34 17.10 16.84
CA GLU A 121 -15.04 17.69 18.13
C GLU A 121 -13.74 18.51 18.04
N LEU A 122 -13.78 19.74 18.55
CA LEU A 122 -12.64 20.63 18.51
C LEU A 122 -11.60 20.22 19.55
N THR A 123 -10.33 20.46 19.22
CA THR A 123 -9.18 20.13 20.07
C THR A 123 -8.39 21.38 20.42
N ASP A 124 -7.70 21.35 21.55
CA ASP A 124 -6.95 22.49 22.07
C ASP A 124 -5.73 22.82 21.18
N ASN A 125 -5.88 23.86 20.35
CA ASN A 125 -4.84 24.57 19.60
C ASN A 125 -3.94 23.72 18.68
N LYS A 126 -4.17 22.42 18.53
CA LYS A 126 -3.38 21.55 17.64
C LYS A 126 -4.14 20.30 17.22
N ALA A 127 -3.91 19.89 15.99
CA ALA A 127 -4.16 18.54 15.53
C ALA A 127 -2.97 18.07 14.67
N PHE A 128 -2.91 16.78 14.39
CA PHE A 128 -2.00 16.23 13.41
C PHE A 128 -2.72 15.32 12.44
N TYR A 129 -2.10 15.12 11.28
CA TYR A 129 -2.51 14.12 10.31
C TYR A 129 -1.35 13.20 9.96
N LEU A 130 -1.69 12.00 9.52
CA LEU A 130 -0.72 11.03 9.05
C LEU A 130 -0.36 11.31 7.59
N SER A 131 0.88 11.09 7.20
CA SER A 131 1.24 10.96 5.80
C SER A 131 2.14 9.76 5.58
N ASP A 132 2.00 9.08 4.45
CA ASP A 132 2.87 7.97 4.08
C ASP A 132 4.34 8.44 4.01
N LYS A 133 5.26 7.66 4.60
CA LYS A 133 6.69 7.88 4.39
C LYS A 133 7.02 7.62 2.92
N LYS A 134 7.89 8.47 2.34
CA LYS A 134 8.34 8.34 0.94
C LYS A 134 8.93 6.96 0.61
N VAL A 135 9.55 6.31 1.59
CA VAL A 135 10.09 4.95 1.45
C VAL A 135 9.55 4.10 2.59
N ILE A 136 8.78 3.08 2.24
CA ILE A 136 8.37 2.02 3.15
C ILE A 136 9.24 0.80 2.93
N SER A 137 9.88 0.33 3.98
CA SER A 137 10.73 -0.85 4.01
C SER A 137 10.39 -1.71 5.23
N ARG A 138 10.93 -2.93 5.28
CA ARG A 138 10.83 -3.81 6.44
C ARG A 138 11.13 -3.08 7.76
N ALA A 139 12.14 -2.22 7.77
CA ALA A 139 12.60 -1.52 8.97
C ALA A 139 11.60 -0.49 9.52
N ASN A 140 10.65 -0.03 8.71
CA ASN A 140 9.67 0.98 9.11
C ASN A 140 8.22 0.59 8.82
N ILE A 141 7.94 -0.65 8.45
CA ILE A 141 6.61 -1.09 8.02
C ILE A 141 5.56 -1.05 9.14
N ASP A 142 6.00 -1.21 10.40
CA ASP A 142 5.14 -1.05 11.59
C ASP A 142 4.96 0.42 12.00
N SER A 143 5.70 1.33 11.36
CA SER A 143 5.60 2.78 11.54
C SER A 143 5.63 3.47 10.16
N PRO A 144 4.66 3.19 9.28
CA PRO A 144 4.72 3.60 7.88
C PRO A 144 4.42 5.08 7.68
N TYR A 145 3.93 5.75 8.73
CA TYR A 145 3.44 7.12 8.66
C TYR A 145 4.37 8.12 9.33
N GLN A 146 4.42 9.33 8.79
CA GLN A 146 4.91 10.53 9.45
C GLN A 146 3.72 11.27 10.06
N LYS A 147 3.92 11.90 11.22
CA LYS A 147 2.93 12.80 11.82
C LYS A 147 3.25 14.22 11.40
N ASN A 148 2.35 14.84 10.66
CA ASN A 148 2.45 16.25 10.30
C ASN A 148 1.44 17.04 11.11
N PHE A 149 1.92 18.09 11.74
CA PHE A 149 1.08 19.00 12.51
C PHE A 149 0.52 20.08 11.60
N TYR A 150 -0.71 20.51 11.85
CA TYR A 150 -1.18 21.78 11.32
C TYR A 150 -0.28 22.88 11.90
N LYS A 151 0.53 23.53 11.05
CA LYS A 151 1.47 24.58 11.49
C LYS A 151 0.76 25.92 11.50
N HIS A 152 0.64 26.53 12.69
CA HIS A 152 0.05 27.86 12.92
C HIS A 152 0.56 28.93 11.95
N HIS A 153 1.87 28.94 11.69
CA HIS A 153 2.53 29.96 10.87
C HIS A 153 2.18 29.92 9.38
N LEU A 154 1.51 28.86 8.90
CA LEU A 154 1.10 28.78 7.50
C LEU A 154 -0.25 29.49 7.27
N GLN A 155 -1.18 29.54 8.25
CA GLN A 155 -2.60 29.87 7.94
C GLN A 155 -3.50 30.41 9.08
N ASN A 156 -3.02 30.83 10.26
CA ASN A 156 -3.91 31.34 11.34
C ASN A 156 -5.15 30.44 11.58
N ILE A 157 -4.95 29.13 11.69
CA ILE A 157 -6.03 28.15 11.79
C ILE A 157 -6.71 28.29 13.17
N PRO A 158 -7.97 28.74 13.25
CA PRO A 158 -8.63 28.99 14.54
C PRO A 158 -9.27 27.74 15.15
N ARG A 159 -9.52 26.69 14.34
CA ARG A 159 -10.23 25.48 14.76
C ARG A 159 -9.52 24.23 14.24
N PHE A 160 -9.37 23.24 15.13
CA PHE A 160 -8.72 21.97 14.84
C PHE A 160 -9.60 20.83 15.35
N ALA A 161 -9.69 19.74 14.59
CA ALA A 161 -10.26 18.47 15.07
C ALA A 161 -9.28 17.34 14.80
N GLN A 162 -9.14 16.42 15.76
CA GLN A 162 -8.23 15.30 15.63
C GLN A 162 -8.93 14.09 15.01
N GLN A 163 -8.48 13.72 13.82
CA GLN A 163 -8.88 12.49 13.16
C GLN A 163 -8.13 11.27 13.69
N LYS A 164 -8.74 10.08 13.57
CA LYS A 164 -8.14 8.78 13.86
C LYS A 164 -8.26 7.88 12.63
N GLU A 165 -7.20 7.16 12.28
CA GLU A 165 -7.23 6.20 11.18
C GLU A 165 -8.09 4.98 11.57
N LEU A 166 -9.05 4.61 10.71
CA LEU A 166 -9.90 3.43 10.90
C LEU A 166 -9.14 2.15 10.51
N LEU A 167 -8.48 2.19 9.35
CA LEU A 167 -7.75 1.06 8.77
C LEU A 167 -6.25 1.28 8.93
N LYS A 168 -5.64 0.59 9.89
CA LYS A 168 -4.20 0.69 10.11
C LYS A 168 -3.42 -0.05 9.04
N GLY A 169 -2.40 0.63 8.54
CA GLY A 169 -1.42 0.02 7.68
C GLY A 169 -1.89 -0.18 6.25
N TRP A 170 -2.84 0.62 5.74
CA TRP A 170 -3.33 0.55 4.36
C TRP A 170 -2.53 1.45 3.39
N PHE A 171 -1.20 1.32 3.42
CA PHE A 171 -0.26 2.08 2.58
C PHE A 171 0.28 1.23 1.43
N ARG A 172 0.84 1.89 0.41
CA ARG A 172 1.55 1.20 -0.67
C ARG A 172 2.81 0.51 -0.15
N TYR A 173 2.92 -0.80 -0.38
CA TYR A 173 4.13 -1.59 -0.13
C TYR A 173 4.48 -2.37 -1.39
N ALA A 174 5.29 -1.78 -2.27
CA ALA A 174 5.59 -2.36 -3.57
C ALA A 174 6.52 -3.60 -3.48
N PRO A 175 6.35 -4.62 -4.34
CA PRO A 175 5.22 -4.83 -5.26
C PRO A 175 3.98 -5.47 -4.62
N PHE A 176 4.04 -5.79 -3.32
CA PHE A 176 3.11 -6.68 -2.64
C PHE A 176 1.70 -6.12 -2.41
N ARG A 177 1.56 -4.80 -2.26
CA ARG A 177 0.28 -4.17 -1.92
C ARG A 177 0.16 -2.75 -2.50
N PRO A 178 -0.84 -2.47 -3.34
CA PRO A 178 -1.16 -1.10 -3.73
C PRO A 178 -1.72 -0.30 -2.55
N SER A 179 -1.61 1.02 -2.59
CA SER A 179 -2.43 1.87 -1.72
C SER A 179 -3.90 1.79 -2.17
N GLY A 180 -4.83 2.00 -1.24
CA GLY A 180 -6.26 2.10 -1.58
C GLY A 180 -6.64 3.49 -2.09
N SER A 181 -7.74 3.58 -2.80
CA SER A 181 -8.43 4.82 -3.18
C SER A 181 -9.90 4.70 -2.77
N PRO A 182 -10.22 4.82 -1.46
CA PRO A 182 -11.59 4.66 -0.98
C PRO A 182 -12.47 5.81 -1.47
N VAL A 183 -13.68 5.49 -1.95
CA VAL A 183 -14.61 6.48 -2.52
C VAL A 183 -15.88 6.57 -1.68
N ALA A 184 -16.56 5.45 -1.48
CA ALA A 184 -17.88 5.40 -0.84
C ALA A 184 -17.93 4.33 0.25
N MET A 185 -18.82 4.52 1.22
CA MET A 185 -18.99 3.62 2.37
C MET A 185 -20.46 3.49 2.76
N THR A 186 -20.82 2.35 3.35
CA THR A 186 -22.12 2.12 3.98
C THR A 186 -22.00 1.13 5.13
N VAL A 187 -23.02 1.04 5.99
CA VAL A 187 -23.09 0.07 7.09
C VAL A 187 -24.16 -0.97 6.79
N ALA A 188 -23.78 -2.24 6.85
CA ALA A 188 -24.72 -3.35 6.73
C ALA A 188 -25.57 -3.50 8.01
N ASN A 189 -26.65 -4.27 7.92
CA ASN A 189 -27.58 -4.49 9.04
C ASN A 189 -26.88 -5.04 10.31
N ASN A 190 -25.84 -5.85 10.14
CA ASN A 190 -25.04 -6.42 11.22
C ASN A 190 -23.95 -5.48 11.77
N GLY A 191 -23.88 -4.23 11.30
CA GLY A 191 -22.88 -3.25 11.73
C GLY A 191 -21.54 -3.30 10.98
N ALA A 192 -21.36 -4.19 9.99
CA ALA A 192 -20.16 -4.22 9.18
C ALA A 192 -20.07 -3.00 8.26
N ILE A 193 -18.88 -2.41 8.12
CA ILE A 193 -18.66 -1.28 7.22
C ILE A 193 -18.24 -1.84 5.87
N TRP A 194 -19.01 -1.52 4.83
CA TRP A 194 -18.69 -1.82 3.46
C TRP A 194 -18.12 -0.58 2.81
N PHE A 195 -17.04 -0.71 2.06
CA PHE A 195 -16.47 0.41 1.32
C PHE A 195 -16.03 0.00 -0.08
N VAL A 196 -16.12 0.96 -0.99
CA VAL A 196 -15.67 0.81 -2.37
C VAL A 196 -14.31 1.46 -2.52
N ASP A 197 -13.38 0.73 -3.11
CA ASP A 197 -12.08 1.21 -3.51
C ASP A 197 -11.96 1.22 -5.04
N ASP A 198 -11.52 2.35 -5.59
CA ASP A 198 -11.37 2.55 -7.04
C ASP A 198 -9.92 2.33 -7.53
N THR A 199 -9.08 1.69 -6.71
CA THR A 199 -7.59 1.54 -6.81
C THR A 199 -6.92 2.32 -7.96
N GLY A 200 -6.39 3.51 -7.67
CA GLY A 200 -5.87 4.47 -8.65
C GLY A 200 -4.49 4.19 -9.30
N TYR A 201 -4.21 4.97 -10.36
CA TYR A 201 -2.99 5.13 -11.19
C TYR A 201 -2.19 3.84 -11.50
N LYS A 202 -2.86 2.85 -12.12
CA LYS A 202 -2.37 1.81 -13.06
C LYS A 202 -3.05 0.46 -12.88
N SER A 203 -3.65 0.16 -11.71
CA SER A 203 -4.58 -0.96 -11.57
C SER A 203 -5.96 -0.54 -12.08
N LYS A 204 -6.67 -1.43 -12.78
CA LYS A 204 -8.09 -1.26 -13.12
C LYS A 204 -9.00 -2.03 -12.15
N GLU A 205 -8.47 -2.35 -10.96
CA GLU A 205 -9.09 -3.29 -10.04
C GLU A 205 -9.97 -2.53 -9.05
N LYS A 206 -11.27 -2.45 -9.34
CA LYS A 206 -12.24 -1.87 -8.40
C LYS A 206 -12.63 -2.95 -7.40
N GLY A 207 -12.62 -2.63 -6.12
CA GLY A 207 -12.89 -3.58 -5.04
C GLY A 207 -14.01 -3.12 -4.13
N ILE A 208 -14.83 -4.07 -3.68
CA ILE A 208 -15.74 -3.86 -2.54
C ILE A 208 -15.12 -4.61 -1.37
N PHE A 209 -14.88 -3.89 -0.28
CA PHE A 209 -14.27 -4.41 0.92
C PHE A 209 -15.28 -4.38 2.06
N ILE A 210 -15.21 -5.40 2.91
CA ILE A 210 -16.01 -5.50 4.12
C ILE A 210 -15.04 -5.41 5.30
N LEU A 211 -15.17 -4.37 6.10
CA LEU A 211 -14.50 -4.27 7.38
C LEU A 211 -15.34 -5.03 8.42
N GLY A 212 -14.82 -6.19 8.83
CA GLY A 212 -15.30 -6.95 9.97
C GLY A 212 -14.49 -6.65 11.23
N ARG A 213 -15.00 -7.09 12.38
CA ARG A 213 -14.26 -7.08 13.65
C ARG A 213 -13.41 -8.34 13.76
N PHE A 214 -12.15 -8.18 14.14
CA PHE A 214 -11.25 -9.28 14.50
C PHE A 214 -10.93 -9.18 15.99
N ASP A 215 -11.38 -10.16 16.77
CA ASP A 215 -11.19 -10.19 18.24
C ASP A 215 -9.86 -10.82 18.69
N GLY A 216 -9.01 -11.22 17.74
CA GLY A 216 -7.68 -11.74 18.06
C GLY A 216 -6.64 -10.63 18.29
N THR A 217 -5.48 -11.03 18.79
CA THR A 217 -4.35 -10.11 18.96
C THR A 217 -3.92 -9.53 17.62
N PRO A 218 -3.86 -8.19 17.46
CA PRO A 218 -3.33 -7.57 16.25
C PRO A 218 -1.91 -8.07 15.99
N ARG A 219 -1.70 -8.72 14.83
CA ARG A 219 -0.36 -9.12 14.41
C ARG A 219 0.38 -7.87 13.93
N LYS A 220 1.68 -7.78 14.20
CA LYS A 220 2.47 -6.73 13.55
C LYS A 220 2.52 -7.02 12.05
N LEU A 221 2.58 -5.98 11.22
CA LEU A 221 2.83 -6.17 9.79
C LEU A 221 4.16 -6.90 9.59
N THR A 222 5.10 -6.66 10.50
CA THR A 222 6.34 -7.44 10.58
C THR A 222 6.13 -8.93 10.79
N ASP A 223 5.14 -9.39 11.55
CA ASP A 223 4.95 -10.82 11.84
C ASP A 223 4.22 -11.54 10.70
N VAL A 224 3.39 -10.81 9.94
CA VAL A 224 2.67 -11.36 8.77
C VAL A 224 3.60 -11.50 7.56
N ILE A 225 4.57 -10.60 7.45
CA ILE A 225 5.66 -10.69 6.48
C ILE A 225 6.77 -11.55 7.12
N GLU A 226 6.47 -12.84 7.32
CA GLU A 226 7.49 -13.80 7.76
C GLU A 226 8.58 -13.93 6.70
N ASP A 227 9.83 -13.86 7.15
CA ASP A 227 11.07 -14.04 6.39
C ASP A 227 11.23 -15.47 5.81
N LYS A 228 10.21 -16.32 5.90
CA LYS A 228 10.20 -17.67 5.29
C LYS A 228 9.77 -17.63 3.82
N ASP A 229 9.00 -16.63 3.42
CA ASP A 229 8.43 -16.54 2.06
C ASP A 229 9.09 -15.43 1.22
N THR A 230 9.99 -14.62 1.79
CA THR A 230 10.95 -13.78 1.06
C THR A 230 12.21 -14.56 0.69
N VAL A 231 12.05 -15.78 0.16
CA VAL A 231 13.03 -16.23 -0.81
C VAL A 231 12.85 -15.29 -1.99
N SER A 232 13.82 -14.41 -2.22
CA SER A 232 13.92 -13.68 -3.49
C SER A 232 14.22 -14.69 -4.57
N TYR A 233 13.18 -15.41 -5.01
CA TYR A 233 13.25 -16.27 -6.17
C TYR A 233 13.69 -15.39 -7.34
N ASP A 234 14.69 -15.81 -8.12
CA ASP A 234 14.98 -15.20 -9.41
C ASP A 234 13.86 -15.58 -10.39
N LEU A 235 12.68 -14.98 -10.18
CA LEU A 235 11.45 -15.27 -10.91
C LEU A 235 11.55 -14.79 -12.35
N ALA A 236 12.49 -13.88 -12.66
CA ALA A 236 12.81 -13.54 -14.03
C ALA A 236 13.54 -14.69 -14.74
N ALA A 237 14.58 -15.26 -14.12
CA ALA A 237 15.26 -16.45 -14.65
C ALA A 237 14.33 -17.68 -14.68
N PHE A 238 13.44 -17.82 -13.70
CA PHE A 238 12.54 -18.97 -13.61
C PHE A 238 11.31 -18.85 -14.50
N ALA A 239 10.72 -17.66 -14.65
CA ALA A 239 9.70 -17.45 -15.67
C ALA A 239 10.30 -17.69 -17.06
N LYS A 240 11.59 -17.39 -17.27
CA LYS A 240 12.33 -17.81 -18.46
C LYS A 240 12.42 -19.35 -18.57
N GLU A 241 12.73 -20.05 -17.50
CA GLU A 241 12.84 -21.52 -17.50
C GLU A 241 11.49 -22.23 -17.77
N ILE A 242 10.43 -21.85 -17.05
CA ILE A 242 9.08 -22.43 -17.22
C ILE A 242 8.45 -21.98 -18.54
N ILE A 243 8.45 -20.68 -18.83
CA ILE A 243 7.69 -20.13 -19.96
C ILE A 243 8.51 -20.20 -21.25
N GLU A 244 9.81 -19.97 -21.23
CA GLU A 244 10.63 -19.98 -22.45
C GLU A 244 11.23 -21.37 -22.71
N ASN A 245 11.84 -22.01 -21.70
CA ASN A 245 12.71 -23.17 -21.92
C ASN A 245 12.02 -24.54 -21.76
N SER A 246 10.85 -24.63 -21.11
CA SER A 246 10.12 -25.90 -20.92
C SER A 246 8.73 -25.89 -21.55
N ALA A 247 8.58 -26.54 -22.70
CA ALA A 247 7.28 -26.69 -23.36
C ALA A 247 6.24 -27.46 -22.51
N THR A 248 6.70 -28.37 -21.65
CA THR A 248 5.84 -29.16 -20.75
C THR A 248 5.33 -28.31 -19.58
N MET A 249 6.22 -27.58 -18.90
CA MET A 249 5.81 -26.73 -17.77
C MET A 249 4.94 -25.55 -18.27
N ARG A 250 5.27 -24.97 -19.43
CA ARG A 250 4.43 -23.95 -20.09
C ARG A 250 3.01 -24.46 -20.36
N ARG A 251 2.85 -25.67 -20.88
CA ARG A 251 1.52 -26.27 -21.13
C ARG A 251 0.73 -26.47 -19.84
N ARG A 252 1.38 -26.92 -18.77
CA ARG A 252 0.74 -27.06 -17.45
C ARG A 252 0.29 -25.70 -16.89
N PHE A 253 1.14 -24.68 -16.99
CA PHE A 253 0.78 -23.34 -16.55
C PHE A 253 -0.38 -22.74 -17.35
N ILE A 254 -0.42 -22.94 -18.68
CA ILE A 254 -1.56 -22.56 -19.53
C ILE A 254 -2.84 -23.29 -19.08
N ALA A 255 -2.75 -24.57 -18.72
CA ALA A 255 -3.90 -25.33 -18.22
C ALA A 255 -4.41 -24.77 -16.86
N ILE A 256 -3.51 -24.47 -15.92
CA ILE A 256 -3.86 -23.82 -14.64
C ILE A 256 -4.52 -22.48 -14.90
N ARG A 257 -3.95 -21.66 -15.78
CA ARG A 257 -4.51 -20.37 -16.15
C ARG A 257 -5.95 -20.50 -16.66
N LYS A 258 -6.18 -21.40 -17.62
CA LYS A 258 -7.50 -21.60 -18.24
C LYS A 258 -8.52 -22.23 -17.29
N GLN A 259 -8.13 -23.28 -16.58
CA GLN A 259 -9.06 -24.13 -15.80
C GLN A 259 -9.28 -23.63 -14.38
N TYR A 260 -8.30 -22.90 -13.83
CA TYR A 260 -8.34 -22.39 -12.47
C TYR A 260 -8.47 -20.87 -12.43
N LEU A 261 -7.47 -20.12 -12.91
CA LEU A 261 -7.41 -18.66 -12.73
C LEU A 261 -8.51 -17.94 -13.49
N SER A 262 -8.72 -18.27 -14.77
CA SER A 262 -9.77 -17.64 -15.58
C SER A 262 -11.17 -17.99 -15.08
N LYS A 263 -11.36 -19.19 -14.52
CA LYS A 263 -12.68 -19.68 -14.07
C LYS A 263 -13.06 -19.16 -12.69
N TYR A 264 -12.12 -19.13 -11.74
CA TYR A 264 -12.43 -18.83 -10.33
C TYR A 264 -11.94 -17.44 -9.88
N CYS A 265 -10.96 -16.82 -10.56
CA CYS A 265 -10.38 -15.55 -10.12
C CYS A 265 -10.88 -14.34 -10.93
N SER A 266 -11.37 -14.53 -12.16
CA SER A 266 -11.79 -13.43 -13.05
C SER A 266 -12.98 -12.61 -12.51
N GLY A 267 -13.85 -13.22 -11.68
CA GLY A 267 -15.00 -12.51 -11.12
C GLY A 267 -14.62 -11.34 -10.21
N CYS A 268 -13.49 -11.45 -9.49
CA CYS A 268 -12.99 -10.41 -8.59
C CYS A 268 -11.80 -9.64 -9.16
N HIS A 269 -10.94 -10.30 -9.95
CA HIS A 269 -9.72 -9.70 -10.51
C HIS A 269 -9.90 -9.20 -11.97
N GLY A 270 -11.14 -9.19 -12.48
CA GLY A 270 -11.49 -8.68 -13.80
C GLY A 270 -10.64 -9.28 -14.93
N THR A 271 -10.07 -8.41 -15.78
CA THR A 271 -9.27 -8.83 -16.94
C THR A 271 -7.89 -9.39 -16.60
N ALA A 272 -7.44 -9.34 -15.34
CA ALA A 272 -6.11 -9.85 -14.97
C ALA A 272 -5.90 -11.31 -15.40
N TRP A 273 -6.97 -12.13 -15.30
CA TRP A 273 -6.96 -13.55 -15.69
C TRP A 273 -7.80 -13.86 -16.92
N ASN A 274 -8.52 -12.88 -17.47
CA ASN A 274 -9.45 -13.05 -18.59
C ASN A 274 -8.96 -12.38 -19.89
N ASN A 275 -7.67 -12.53 -20.20
CA ASN A 275 -7.03 -11.87 -21.35
C ASN A 275 -7.19 -12.64 -22.68
N GLY A 276 -8.40 -13.16 -22.97
CA GLY A 276 -8.86 -13.57 -24.31
C GLY A 276 -7.80 -14.21 -25.23
N ASN A 277 -7.27 -15.38 -24.87
CA ASN A 277 -6.31 -16.14 -25.68
C ASN A 277 -4.89 -15.56 -25.88
N ARG A 278 -4.48 -14.52 -25.14
CA ARG A 278 -3.07 -14.08 -25.14
C ARG A 278 -2.20 -15.04 -24.35
N ASN A 279 -1.82 -16.15 -24.96
CA ASN A 279 -0.77 -17.08 -24.48
C ASN A 279 0.63 -16.64 -24.97
N SER A 280 0.82 -15.35 -25.24
CA SER A 280 2.14 -14.83 -25.56
C SER A 280 3.07 -15.04 -24.37
N ARG A 281 4.35 -15.31 -24.63
CA ARG A 281 5.35 -15.56 -23.58
C ARG A 281 5.37 -14.42 -22.55
N SER A 282 5.36 -13.18 -23.02
CA SER A 282 5.31 -11.99 -22.15
C SER A 282 4.08 -11.96 -21.22
N GLN A 283 2.90 -12.36 -21.70
CA GLN A 283 1.71 -12.39 -20.86
C GLN A 283 1.77 -13.53 -19.84
N LEU A 284 2.23 -14.71 -20.23
CA LEU A 284 2.36 -15.84 -19.31
C LEU A 284 3.37 -15.55 -18.19
N ILE A 285 4.44 -14.81 -18.48
CA ILE A 285 5.40 -14.34 -17.46
C ILE A 285 4.72 -13.39 -16.46
N LYS A 286 3.89 -12.45 -16.92
CA LYS A 286 3.16 -11.52 -16.04
C LYS A 286 2.17 -12.24 -15.13
N ASP A 287 1.42 -13.17 -15.70
CA ASP A 287 0.41 -13.96 -14.98
C ASP A 287 1.10 -14.88 -13.95
N PHE A 288 2.22 -15.51 -14.33
CA PHE A 288 3.02 -16.34 -13.44
C PHE A 288 3.61 -15.53 -12.27
N ASN A 289 4.17 -14.36 -12.56
CA ASN A 289 4.66 -13.45 -11.54
C ASN A 289 3.54 -13.05 -10.59
N THR A 290 2.38 -12.66 -11.09
CA THR A 290 1.22 -12.30 -10.25
C THR A 290 0.83 -13.45 -9.32
N LEU A 291 0.85 -14.70 -9.83
CA LEU A 291 0.53 -15.89 -9.05
C LEU A 291 1.53 -16.14 -7.90
N VAL A 292 2.83 -15.95 -8.15
CA VAL A 292 3.91 -16.28 -7.20
C VAL A 292 4.27 -15.11 -6.27
N PHE A 293 4.11 -13.86 -6.72
CA PHE A 293 4.41 -12.66 -5.91
C PHE A 293 3.28 -12.27 -4.94
N THR A 294 2.08 -12.83 -5.11
CA THR A 294 0.99 -12.60 -4.15
C THR A 294 1.32 -13.35 -2.86
N SER A 295 1.61 -12.62 -1.78
CA SER A 295 2.11 -13.17 -0.50
C SER A 295 1.29 -14.38 -0.02
N GLY A 296 1.95 -15.53 0.10
CA GLY A 296 1.36 -16.78 0.56
C GLY A 296 0.37 -17.44 -0.40
N PHE A 297 0.05 -16.83 -1.55
CA PHE A 297 -0.90 -17.38 -2.51
C PHE A 297 -0.42 -18.72 -3.08
N VAL A 298 0.84 -18.77 -3.50
CA VAL A 298 1.54 -20.00 -3.86
C VAL A 298 2.84 -20.07 -3.07
N LYS A 299 3.05 -21.17 -2.34
CA LYS A 299 4.31 -21.52 -1.69
C LYS A 299 5.00 -22.62 -2.49
N PRO A 300 6.06 -22.30 -3.25
CA PRO A 300 6.79 -23.30 -4.04
C PRO A 300 7.17 -24.54 -3.22
N GLY A 301 6.80 -25.72 -3.72
CA GLY A 301 7.06 -26.99 -3.04
C GLY A 301 6.22 -27.27 -1.78
N ASN A 302 5.23 -26.43 -1.48
CA ASN A 302 4.32 -26.65 -0.35
C ASN A 302 2.89 -26.22 -0.69
N SER A 303 2.18 -27.04 -1.46
CA SER A 303 0.78 -26.82 -1.81
C SER A 303 -0.13 -26.78 -0.59
N ALA A 304 0.17 -27.55 0.45
CA ALA A 304 -0.62 -27.62 1.68
C ALA A 304 -0.64 -26.28 2.45
N GLN A 305 0.41 -25.48 2.36
CA GLN A 305 0.50 -24.14 2.96
C GLN A 305 0.23 -23.00 1.97
N SER A 306 -0.12 -23.33 0.72
CA SER A 306 -0.45 -22.32 -0.30
C SER A 306 -1.90 -21.85 -0.13
N HIS A 307 -2.13 -20.54 0.09
CA HIS A 307 -3.48 -20.01 0.27
C HIS A 307 -4.40 -20.32 -0.92
N SER A 308 -3.86 -20.37 -2.14
CA SER A 308 -4.62 -20.73 -3.34
C SER A 308 -5.21 -22.14 -3.28
N VAL A 309 -4.55 -23.09 -2.60
CA VAL A 309 -5.04 -24.47 -2.41
C VAL A 309 -5.95 -24.56 -1.19
N MET A 310 -5.56 -23.89 -0.11
CA MET A 310 -6.32 -23.87 1.15
C MET A 310 -7.68 -23.18 1.03
N ALA A 311 -7.79 -22.12 0.21
CA ALA A 311 -9.03 -21.36 0.03
C ALA A 311 -10.17 -22.24 -0.51
N VAL A 312 -9.88 -23.16 -1.42
CA VAL A 312 -10.88 -24.09 -1.99
C VAL A 312 -11.16 -25.28 -1.08
N LYS A 313 -10.17 -25.72 -0.31
CA LYS A 313 -10.39 -26.71 0.75
C LYS A 313 -11.17 -26.14 1.94
N SER A 314 -11.53 -24.85 1.91
CA SER A 314 -12.25 -24.12 2.95
C SER A 314 -11.45 -23.92 4.25
N ASP A 315 -10.15 -24.22 4.22
CA ASP A 315 -9.27 -24.16 5.40
C ASP A 315 -8.90 -22.72 5.80
N VAL A 316 -9.05 -21.76 4.87
CA VAL A 316 -8.85 -20.32 5.12
C VAL A 316 -9.97 -19.50 4.49
N ARG A 317 -10.80 -18.86 5.32
CA ARG A 317 -11.81 -17.87 4.90
C ARG A 317 -11.10 -16.58 4.43
N PRO A 318 -11.54 -15.92 3.33
CA PRO A 318 -12.93 -15.46 3.19
C PRO A 318 -13.63 -15.82 1.87
N MET A 319 -13.13 -16.76 1.07
CA MET A 319 -13.74 -17.10 -0.23
C MET A 319 -14.57 -18.39 -0.12
N PRO A 320 -15.88 -18.35 0.15
CA PRO A 320 -16.72 -19.53 0.00
C PRO A 320 -16.76 -19.91 -1.48
N LEU A 321 -16.43 -21.17 -1.79
CA LEU A 321 -16.70 -21.73 -3.10
C LEU A 321 -18.20 -22.00 -3.26
N ASP A 322 -18.70 -21.81 -4.48
CA ASP A 322 -20.01 -22.29 -4.87
C ASP A 322 -20.09 -23.82 -4.66
N PRO A 323 -21.04 -24.33 -3.84
CA PRO A 323 -21.20 -25.76 -3.59
C PRO A 323 -21.40 -26.59 -4.86
N THR A 324 -21.97 -25.99 -5.92
CA THR A 324 -22.22 -26.67 -7.19
C THR A 324 -20.95 -26.89 -8.02
N LEU A 325 -19.87 -26.12 -7.74
CA LEU A 325 -18.60 -26.20 -8.45
C LEU A 325 -17.58 -27.13 -7.76
N GLN A 326 -17.91 -27.69 -6.60
CA GLN A 326 -17.00 -28.45 -5.72
C GLN A 326 -16.22 -29.57 -6.45
N PRO A 327 -16.83 -30.50 -7.21
CA PRO A 327 -16.07 -31.60 -7.82
C PRO A 327 -15.07 -31.14 -8.89
N GLU A 328 -15.45 -30.17 -9.71
CA GLU A 328 -14.59 -29.63 -10.76
C GLU A 328 -13.51 -28.71 -10.18
N ALA A 329 -13.84 -27.94 -9.14
CA ALA A 329 -12.89 -27.13 -8.40
C ALA A 329 -11.79 -27.98 -7.76
N LEU A 330 -12.15 -29.12 -7.15
CA LEU A 330 -11.20 -30.06 -6.56
C LEU A 330 -10.23 -30.64 -7.60
N LYS A 331 -10.72 -30.99 -8.80
CA LYS A 331 -9.88 -31.46 -9.90
C LYS A 331 -8.90 -30.37 -10.38
N ASN A 332 -9.39 -29.15 -10.57
CA ASN A 332 -8.56 -28.04 -11.05
C ASN A 332 -7.53 -27.60 -10.00
N ILE A 333 -7.82 -27.81 -8.72
CA ILE A 333 -6.84 -27.56 -7.66
C ILE A 333 -5.82 -28.66 -7.48
N ALA A 334 -6.17 -29.92 -7.75
CA ALA A 334 -5.18 -30.99 -7.80
C ALA A 334 -4.13 -30.68 -8.88
N LEU A 335 -4.53 -30.10 -10.01
CA LEU A 335 -3.62 -29.62 -11.05
C LEU A 335 -2.69 -28.52 -10.53
N LEU A 336 -3.22 -27.52 -9.81
CA LEU A 336 -2.43 -26.46 -9.20
C LEU A 336 -1.47 -27.01 -8.13
N ALA A 337 -1.95 -27.83 -7.21
CA ALA A 337 -1.15 -28.43 -6.15
C ALA A 337 -0.01 -29.28 -6.72
N THR A 338 -0.28 -30.10 -7.74
CA THR A 338 0.74 -30.90 -8.44
C THR A 338 1.81 -30.02 -9.08
N PHE A 339 1.41 -28.89 -9.68
CA PHE A 339 2.34 -27.93 -10.27
C PHE A 339 3.19 -27.25 -9.19
N ILE A 340 2.60 -26.89 -8.05
CA ILE A 340 3.31 -26.31 -6.92
C ILE A 340 4.35 -27.29 -6.35
N ASP A 341 3.95 -28.52 -6.07
CA ASP A 341 4.79 -29.50 -5.37
C ASP A 341 5.85 -30.12 -6.28
N ASN A 342 5.60 -30.23 -7.59
CA ASN A 342 6.54 -30.88 -8.51
C ASN A 342 7.32 -29.91 -9.37
N ASP A 343 6.66 -28.89 -9.91
CA ASP A 343 7.28 -27.99 -10.89
C ASP A 343 7.86 -26.76 -10.18
N LEU A 344 7.17 -26.20 -9.19
CA LEU A 344 7.71 -25.09 -8.39
C LEU A 344 8.70 -25.56 -7.31
N ALA A 345 8.66 -26.81 -6.84
CA ALA A 345 9.71 -27.34 -5.97
C ALA A 345 11.09 -27.42 -6.66
N LYS A 346 11.09 -27.53 -8.00
CA LYS A 346 12.33 -27.49 -8.80
C LYS A 346 12.95 -26.10 -8.87
N ILE A 347 12.25 -25.06 -8.40
CA ILE A 347 12.83 -23.75 -8.18
C ILE A 347 13.94 -23.93 -7.14
N LYS A 348 15.18 -24.00 -7.61
CA LYS A 348 16.32 -23.82 -6.71
C LYS A 348 16.16 -22.44 -6.10
N ARG A 349 16.31 -22.34 -4.77
CA ARG A 349 16.58 -21.06 -4.11
C ARG A 349 17.88 -20.54 -4.72
N VAL A 350 17.80 -19.68 -5.72
CA VAL A 350 18.99 -19.08 -6.31
C VAL A 350 19.42 -17.98 -5.35
N ALA A 351 20.32 -18.35 -4.45
CA ALA A 351 21.18 -17.39 -3.82
C ALA A 351 22.16 -16.88 -4.90
N VAL A 352 21.87 -15.69 -5.44
CA VAL A 352 22.89 -14.70 -5.79
C VAL A 352 23.71 -14.95 -7.08
N ASP A 353 23.07 -15.12 -8.24
CA ASP A 353 23.74 -14.93 -9.54
C ASP A 353 23.75 -13.45 -10.02
N ALA A 354 23.37 -12.53 -9.13
CA ALA A 354 23.23 -11.10 -9.44
C ALA A 354 24.47 -10.24 -9.11
N LEU A 355 25.61 -10.85 -8.78
CA LEU A 355 26.84 -10.17 -8.42
C LEU A 355 27.88 -10.32 -9.53
N SER A 356 28.25 -9.21 -10.19
CA SER A 356 29.38 -9.21 -11.12
C SER A 356 30.65 -8.93 -10.36
N VAL A 357 31.58 -9.88 -10.32
CA VAL A 357 32.92 -9.69 -9.77
C VAL A 357 33.70 -8.75 -10.69
N ARG A 358 34.30 -7.71 -10.12
CA ARG A 358 35.16 -6.77 -10.86
C ARG A 358 36.50 -6.64 -10.14
N LYS A 359 37.57 -6.52 -10.93
CA LYS A 359 38.86 -6.05 -10.38
C LYS A 359 38.70 -4.58 -10.01
N GLY A 360 39.16 -4.19 -8.82
CA GLY A 360 39.13 -2.81 -8.37
C GLY A 360 39.99 -1.89 -9.24
N PRO A 361 39.88 -0.56 -9.10
CA PRO A 361 40.82 0.39 -9.71
C PRO A 361 42.27 0.04 -9.36
N LYS A 362 43.23 0.45 -10.21
CA LYS A 362 44.66 0.07 -10.12
C LYS A 362 45.19 0.10 -8.66
N GLY A 363 45.54 -1.08 -8.14
CA GLY A 363 46.13 -1.26 -6.82
C GLY A 363 45.17 -1.78 -5.73
N GLU A 364 43.86 -1.88 -5.99
CA GLU A 364 42.89 -2.34 -4.98
C GLU A 364 42.47 -3.81 -5.12
N LYS A 365 42.11 -4.41 -3.97
CA LYS A 365 41.62 -5.78 -3.78
C LYS A 365 40.35 -6.07 -4.61
N CYS A 366 40.15 -7.33 -5.01
CA CYS A 366 38.94 -7.84 -5.71
C CYS A 366 37.63 -7.44 -4.98
N GLY A 367 36.58 -7.07 -5.72
CA GLY A 367 35.31 -6.59 -5.13
C GLY A 367 34.07 -6.91 -5.96
N VAL A 368 32.90 -6.55 -5.42
CA VAL A 368 31.60 -6.90 -6.00
C VAL A 368 30.79 -5.66 -6.35
N ALA A 369 30.23 -5.61 -7.56
CA ALA A 369 29.25 -4.61 -7.94
C ALA A 369 27.84 -5.20 -7.89
N VAL A 370 26.93 -4.48 -7.23
CA VAL A 370 25.53 -4.86 -7.17
C VAL A 370 24.77 -4.14 -8.27
N LYS A 371 23.99 -4.88 -9.06
CA LYS A 371 23.00 -4.26 -9.95
C LYS A 371 21.94 -3.51 -9.13
N GLU A 372 21.57 -2.32 -9.58
CA GLU A 372 20.51 -1.51 -8.98
C GLU A 372 19.22 -2.35 -8.82
N ASN A 373 18.54 -2.16 -7.67
CA ASN A 373 17.32 -2.86 -7.23
C ASN A 373 17.49 -4.21 -6.50
N MET A 374 18.67 -4.55 -5.98
CA MET A 374 18.77 -5.61 -4.97
C MET A 374 18.71 -5.06 -3.53
N PRO A 375 17.91 -5.66 -2.62
CA PRO A 375 17.93 -5.29 -1.22
C PRO A 375 19.17 -5.90 -0.53
N PHE A 376 20.05 -5.06 0.01
CA PHE A 376 20.95 -5.46 1.11
C PHE A 376 20.32 -5.06 2.42
N TYR A 377 20.42 -5.95 3.41
CA TYR A 377 20.09 -5.63 4.78
C TYR A 377 21.29 -4.94 5.42
N VAL A 378 21.13 -3.66 5.73
CA VAL A 378 22.01 -2.91 6.63
C VAL A 378 21.46 -3.09 8.04
N ILE A 379 22.24 -3.68 8.95
CA ILE A 379 21.84 -3.81 10.35
C ILE A 379 22.91 -3.16 11.24
N LYS A 380 22.44 -2.24 12.09
CA LYS A 380 23.14 -1.41 13.11
C LYS A 380 23.96 -0.20 12.63
N ASN A 381 23.53 0.97 13.13
CA ASN A 381 24.37 2.13 13.33
C ASN A 381 25.36 1.82 14.46
N LYS A 382 26.65 1.70 14.14
CA LYS A 382 27.71 1.90 15.13
C LYS A 382 28.54 3.08 14.65
N GLN A 383 28.57 4.13 15.45
CA GLN A 383 29.30 5.35 15.11
C GLN A 383 30.81 5.04 15.14
N ILE A 384 31.49 5.19 14.00
CA ILE A 384 32.95 5.16 13.92
C ILE A 384 33.36 6.49 13.29
N GLY A 385 33.67 7.47 14.14
CA GLY A 385 34.04 8.83 13.71
C GLY A 385 32.89 9.64 13.09
N THR A 386 33.24 10.64 12.27
CA THR A 386 32.34 11.65 11.70
C THR A 386 31.52 11.19 10.48
N VAL A 387 31.52 9.89 10.15
CA VAL A 387 30.83 9.37 8.95
C VAL A 387 29.96 8.16 9.29
N ASN A 388 28.67 8.23 8.97
CA ASN A 388 27.71 7.13 9.11
C ASN A 388 27.78 6.19 7.90
N TRP A 389 28.36 5.00 8.05
CA TRP A 389 28.16 3.86 7.15
C TRP A 389 27.90 2.59 7.99
N GLY A 390 26.86 1.83 7.66
CA GLY A 390 26.45 0.63 8.40
C GLY A 390 27.24 -0.63 8.00
N GLN A 391 27.27 -1.64 8.87
CA GLN A 391 27.82 -2.97 8.56
C GLN A 391 26.92 -3.68 7.54
N ILE A 392 27.53 -4.26 6.50
CA ILE A 392 26.86 -5.03 5.45
C ILE A 392 26.97 -6.51 5.81
N ILE A 393 25.85 -7.19 6.03
CA ILE A 393 25.84 -8.64 6.27
C ILE A 393 25.78 -9.36 4.92
N VAL A 394 26.82 -10.11 4.61
CA VAL A 394 26.92 -10.94 3.40
C VAL A 394 26.62 -12.39 3.78
N PRO A 395 25.67 -13.09 3.12
CA PRO A 395 25.40 -14.50 3.39
C PRO A 395 26.66 -15.37 3.28
N SER A 396 26.78 -16.40 4.12
CA SER A 396 27.99 -17.22 4.21
C SER A 396 28.36 -17.91 2.88
N GLU A 397 27.38 -18.32 2.07
CA GLU A 397 27.66 -18.92 0.76
C GLU A 397 28.26 -17.91 -0.24
N VAL A 398 27.86 -16.63 -0.14
CA VAL A 398 28.43 -15.55 -0.96
C VAL A 398 29.86 -15.26 -0.52
N LYS A 399 30.14 -15.24 0.79
CA LYS A 399 31.51 -15.09 1.33
C LYS A 399 32.43 -16.21 0.81
N GLN A 400 31.98 -17.46 0.85
CA GLN A 400 32.75 -18.61 0.36
C GLN A 400 33.04 -18.54 -1.15
N ASN A 401 32.05 -18.15 -1.96
CA ASN A 401 32.24 -17.97 -3.40
C ASN A 401 33.22 -16.84 -3.73
N LEU A 402 33.19 -15.74 -2.97
CA LEU A 402 34.13 -14.63 -3.14
C LEU A 402 35.56 -15.02 -2.75
N VAL A 403 35.73 -15.76 -1.65
CA VAL A 403 37.05 -16.32 -1.27
C VAL A 403 37.57 -17.24 -2.37
N LYS A 404 36.71 -18.10 -2.93
CA LYS A 404 37.09 -19.03 -4.00
C LYS A 404 37.48 -18.33 -5.31
N GLN A 405 36.78 -17.25 -5.68
CA GLN A 405 37.02 -16.55 -6.95
C GLN A 405 38.13 -15.50 -6.86
N CYS A 406 38.30 -14.85 -5.72
CA CYS A 406 39.25 -13.75 -5.54
C CYS A 406 40.49 -14.13 -4.72
N GLY A 407 40.49 -15.29 -4.04
CA GLY A 407 41.66 -15.79 -3.29
C GLY A 407 42.02 -15.00 -2.02
N GLN A 408 41.07 -14.27 -1.44
CA GLN A 408 41.29 -13.41 -0.26
C GLN A 408 40.03 -13.38 0.62
N THR A 409 40.13 -12.90 1.86
CA THR A 409 39.02 -12.84 2.82
C THR A 409 38.41 -11.45 3.02
N GLU A 410 39.05 -10.40 2.50
CA GLU A 410 38.58 -9.01 2.55
C GLU A 410 38.11 -8.52 1.17
N PHE A 411 36.99 -7.79 1.12
CA PHE A 411 36.34 -7.38 -0.12
C PHE A 411 35.76 -5.98 -0.06
N TRP A 412 35.57 -5.39 -1.24
CA TRP A 412 34.89 -4.12 -1.47
C TRP A 412 33.50 -4.37 -2.06
N ILE A 413 32.51 -3.54 -1.67
CA ILE A 413 31.15 -3.58 -2.23
C ILE A 413 30.85 -2.23 -2.88
N ALA A 414 30.48 -2.23 -4.16
CA ALA A 414 30.05 -1.03 -4.87
C ALA A 414 28.53 -0.98 -5.00
N ILE A 415 27.91 0.04 -4.41
CA ILE A 415 26.47 0.31 -4.49
C ILE A 415 26.29 1.57 -5.34
N SER A 416 25.53 1.45 -6.44
CA SER A 416 25.16 2.58 -7.33
C SER A 416 26.31 3.53 -7.68
N GLY A 417 27.49 3.00 -8.00
CA GLY A 417 28.65 3.80 -8.43
C GLY A 417 29.41 4.54 -7.32
N ARG A 418 29.08 4.36 -6.03
CA ARG A 418 29.91 4.83 -4.90
C ARG A 418 30.62 3.64 -4.23
N TYR A 419 31.93 3.76 -4.05
CA TYR A 419 32.78 2.73 -3.43
C TYR A 419 32.74 2.85 -1.89
N SER A 420 32.48 1.75 -1.17
CA SER A 420 32.64 1.68 0.30
C SER A 420 34.03 1.17 0.67
N LYS A 421 34.66 1.64 1.77
CA LYS A 421 35.95 1.11 2.30
C LYS A 421 35.96 -0.44 2.45
N PRO A 422 37.14 -1.11 2.45
CA PRO A 422 37.20 -2.56 2.55
C PRO A 422 36.69 -2.98 3.93
N PHE A 423 35.86 -4.01 3.97
CA PHE A 423 35.42 -4.61 5.23
C PHE A 423 36.40 -5.72 5.63
N SER A 424 36.92 -5.65 6.85
CA SER A 424 37.52 -6.76 7.55
C SER A 424 36.56 -7.26 8.64
N ASP A 425 36.64 -8.57 8.91
CA ASP A 425 35.69 -9.47 9.60
C ASP A 425 34.46 -8.90 10.33
#